data_AF-A0A6B3IGZ6-F1
#
_entry.id   AF-A0A6B3IGZ6-F1
#
_cell.length_a   1.000
_cell.length_b   1.000
_cell.length_c   1.000
_cell.angle_alpha   90.00
_cell.angle_beta   90.00
_cell.angle_gamma   90.00
#
_symmetry.space_group_name_H-M   'P 1'
#
loop_
_entity.id
_entity.type
_entity.pdbx_description
1 polymer ?
#
loop_
_entity_poly.entity_id
_entity_poly.type
_entity_poly.pdbx_seq_one_letter_code
_entity_poly.pdbx_strand_id
1 'polypeptide(L)'
;MMGPAHSLSGAAAWLGVGAAAAATGHTMPWPVLVVGALICAGAALAPDLDHKSATISRAFGPLSKGLCEIADKLSYAVYKATKSKADPRRTGGHRTLTHTWFFAVLMGAGCSFAAITGGRWAVLAILFVHLVLAVEGLLW
;
A
#
# COMPACT_ATOMS: atom_id res chain seq x y z
N MET A 1 -11.00 11.82 -4.94
CA MET A 1 -10.80 11.89 -3.48
C MET A 1 -11.22 10.55 -2.90
N MET A 2 -10.25 9.70 -2.55
CA MET A 2 -10.46 8.42 -1.84
C MET A 2 -9.39 8.16 -0.76
N GLY A 3 -8.38 9.04 -0.62
CA GLY A 3 -7.25 8.88 0.31
C GLY A 3 -7.67 8.61 1.76
N PRO A 4 -8.52 9.46 2.35
CA PRO A 4 -9.02 9.24 3.72
C PRO A 4 -9.75 7.92 3.91
N ALA A 5 -10.61 7.54 2.96
CA ALA A 5 -11.35 6.28 3.04
C ALA A 5 -10.42 5.07 2.93
N HIS A 6 -9.45 5.11 2.02
CA HIS A 6 -8.45 4.04 1.86
C HIS A 6 -7.61 3.90 3.13
N SER A 7 -7.00 4.99 3.61
CA SER A 7 -6.17 4.95 4.81
C SER A 7 -6.94 4.54 6.07
N LEU A 8 -8.18 5.01 6.23
CA LEU A 8 -9.04 4.59 7.33
C LEU A 8 -9.37 3.09 7.25
N SER A 9 -9.67 2.58 6.06
CA SER A 9 -9.93 1.14 5.89
C SER A 9 -8.70 0.28 6.19
N GLY A 10 -7.50 0.75 5.83
CA GLY A 10 -6.24 0.10 6.19
C GLY A 10 -6.02 0.03 7.70
N ALA A 11 -6.22 1.15 8.41
CA ALA A 11 -6.14 1.19 9.87
C ALA A 11 -7.16 0.25 10.52
N ALA A 12 -8.42 0.30 10.06
CA ALA A 12 -9.49 -0.54 10.57
C ALA A 12 -9.21 -2.04 10.36
N ALA A 13 -8.63 -2.42 9.23
CA ALA A 13 -8.24 -3.80 8.96
C ALA A 13 -7.23 -4.32 9.99
N TRP A 14 -6.20 -3.52 10.34
CA TRP A 14 -5.23 -3.91 11.37
C TRP A 14 -5.86 -4.03 12.76
N LEU A 15 -6.73 -3.09 13.12
CA LEU A 15 -7.44 -3.17 14.40
C LEU A 15 -8.35 -4.41 14.46
N GLY A 16 -8.95 -4.82 13.33
CA GLY A 16 -9.67 -6.08 13.20
C GLY A 16 -8.78 -7.30 13.44
N VAL A 17 -7.55 -7.30 12.90
CA VAL A 17 -6.54 -8.34 13.19
C VAL A 17 -6.19 -8.34 14.69
N GLY A 18 -6.00 -7.16 15.29
CA GLY A 18 -5.76 -7.03 16.73
C GLY A 18 -6.90 -7.59 17.58
N ALA A 19 -8.14 -7.33 17.20
CA ALA A 19 -9.33 -7.88 17.86
C ALA A 19 -9.41 -9.41 17.72
N ALA A 20 -9.13 -9.95 16.54
CA ALA A 20 -9.08 -11.40 16.32
C ALA A 20 -7.96 -12.07 17.13
N ALA A 21 -6.79 -11.43 17.21
CA ALA A 21 -5.68 -11.90 18.04
C ALA A 21 -6.05 -11.89 19.53
N ALA A 22 -6.72 -10.83 20.00
CA ALA A 22 -7.24 -10.79 21.37
C ALA A 22 -8.26 -11.90 21.66
N ALA A 23 -9.19 -12.16 20.73
CA ALA A 23 -10.20 -13.21 20.86
C ALA A 23 -9.62 -14.63 20.94
N THR A 24 -8.40 -14.83 20.43
CA THR A 24 -7.67 -16.11 20.45
C THR A 24 -6.63 -16.19 21.57
N GLY A 25 -6.61 -15.22 22.50
CA GLY A 25 -5.68 -15.19 23.63
C GLY A 25 -4.30 -14.62 23.31
N HIS A 26 -4.07 -14.14 22.08
CA HIS A 26 -2.82 -13.53 21.61
C HIS A 26 -2.91 -12.00 21.58
N THR A 27 -3.30 -11.39 22.70
CA THR A 27 -3.44 -9.93 22.79
C THR A 27 -2.15 -9.21 22.41
N MET A 28 -2.26 -8.23 21.51
CA MET A 28 -1.13 -7.40 21.12
C MET A 28 -0.96 -6.23 22.08
N PRO A 29 0.28 -5.86 22.47
CA PRO A 29 0.53 -4.62 23.21
C PRO A 29 -0.03 -3.42 22.46
N TRP A 30 -0.58 -2.43 23.17
CA TRP A 30 -1.16 -1.23 22.55
C TRP A 30 -0.20 -0.50 21.57
N PRO A 31 1.14 -0.44 21.78
CA PRO A 31 2.03 0.19 20.81
C PRO A 31 2.04 -0.55 19.46
N VAL A 32 1.89 -1.88 19.48
CA VAL A 32 1.81 -2.71 18.27
C VAL A 32 0.52 -2.43 17.52
N LEU A 33 -0.59 -2.25 18.23
CA LEU A 33 -1.87 -1.87 17.62
C LEU A 33 -1.77 -0.50 16.94
N VAL A 34 -1.20 0.50 17.63
CA VAL A 34 -1.06 1.86 17.07
C VAL A 34 -0.11 1.88 15.88
N VAL A 35 1.09 1.33 16.01
CA VAL A 35 2.10 1.35 14.94
C VAL A 35 1.60 0.55 13.74
N GLY A 36 1.02 -0.63 13.94
CA GLY A 36 0.48 -1.41 12.84
C GLY A 36 -0.71 -0.74 12.15
N ALA A 37 -1.58 -0.03 12.89
CA ALA A 37 -2.68 0.72 12.29
C ALA A 37 -2.17 1.85 11.38
N LEU A 38 -1.13 2.57 11.83
CA LEU A 38 -0.48 3.62 11.04
C LEU A 38 0.22 3.05 9.80
N ILE A 39 0.94 1.92 9.94
CA ILE A 39 1.57 1.25 8.80
C ILE A 39 0.52 0.81 7.79
N CYS A 40 -0.55 0.14 8.23
CA CYS A 40 -1.61 -0.31 7.34
C CYS A 40 -2.39 0.86 6.70
N ALA A 41 -2.55 1.98 7.41
CA ALA A 41 -3.15 3.19 6.84
C ALA A 41 -2.33 3.76 5.67
N GLY A 42 -1.00 3.79 5.80
CA GLY A 42 -0.11 4.19 4.71
C GLY A 42 -0.08 3.16 3.57
N ALA A 43 -0.04 1.87 3.92
CA ALA A 43 0.03 0.77 2.95
C ALA A 43 -1.23 0.70 2.06
N ALA A 44 -2.40 1.07 2.59
CA ALA A 44 -3.66 1.09 1.84
C ALA A 44 -3.67 2.11 0.67
N LEU A 45 -2.71 3.04 0.64
CA LEU A 45 -2.52 3.96 -0.49
C LEU A 45 -1.61 3.38 -1.58
N ALA A 46 -0.88 2.28 -1.32
CA ALA A 46 0.05 1.68 -2.27
C ALA A 46 -0.59 1.30 -3.63
N PRO A 47 -1.83 0.77 -3.69
CA PRO A 47 -2.47 0.46 -4.97
C PRO A 47 -2.67 1.68 -5.89
N ASP A 48 -2.85 2.87 -5.32
CA ASP A 48 -3.07 4.11 -6.05
C ASP A 48 -1.77 4.75 -6.56
N LEU A 49 -0.60 4.11 -6.33
CA LEU A 49 0.69 4.57 -6.84
C LEU A 49 0.72 4.62 -8.37
N ASP A 50 -0.16 3.90 -9.07
CA ASP A 50 -0.28 3.95 -10.53
C ASP A 50 -1.05 5.17 -11.06
N HIS A 51 -1.54 6.07 -10.20
CA HIS A 51 -2.37 7.19 -10.60
C HIS A 51 -1.69 8.54 -10.38
N LYS A 52 -1.50 9.32 -11.46
CA LYS A 52 -0.76 10.60 -11.43
C LYS A 52 -1.37 11.67 -10.52
N SER A 53 -2.67 11.56 -10.22
CA SER A 53 -3.40 12.50 -9.34
C SER A 53 -3.59 11.97 -7.92
N ALA A 54 -3.09 10.78 -7.59
CA ALA A 54 -3.20 10.22 -6.24
C ALA A 54 -2.23 10.88 -5.27
N THR A 55 -2.62 10.91 -3.99
CA THR A 55 -1.85 11.46 -2.88
C THR A 55 -0.44 10.86 -2.82
N ILE A 56 -0.33 9.54 -2.95
CA ILE A 56 0.95 8.81 -2.94
C ILE A 56 1.90 9.23 -4.07
N SER A 57 1.35 9.58 -5.24
CA SER A 57 2.10 10.02 -6.43
C SER A 57 2.66 11.45 -6.28
N ARG A 58 2.25 12.16 -5.23
CA ARG A 58 2.71 13.52 -4.90
C ARG A 58 3.48 13.60 -3.58
N ALA A 59 3.31 12.64 -2.67
CA ALA A 59 3.88 12.64 -1.33
C ALA A 59 5.40 12.85 -1.27
N PHE A 60 6.17 12.26 -2.20
CA PHE A 60 7.63 12.42 -2.26
C PHE A 60 8.09 13.21 -3.50
N GLY A 61 7.22 14.05 -4.06
CA GLY A 61 7.57 14.93 -5.17
C GLY A 61 8.04 14.16 -6.43
N PRO A 62 9.23 14.46 -7.00
CA PRO A 62 9.72 13.81 -8.22
C PRO A 62 9.87 12.29 -8.11
N LEU A 63 10.24 11.78 -6.94
CA LEU A 63 10.43 10.34 -6.71
C LEU A 63 9.11 9.58 -6.84
N SER A 64 8.06 10.05 -6.16
CA SER A 64 6.71 9.48 -6.27
C SER A 64 6.17 9.53 -7.69
N LYS A 65 6.42 10.63 -8.43
CA LYS A 65 5.99 10.74 -9.83
C LYS A 65 6.69 9.73 -10.74
N GLY A 66 8.00 9.55 -10.57
CA GLY A 66 8.77 8.55 -11.31
C GLY A 66 8.27 7.12 -11.03
N LEU A 67 8.07 6.78 -9.76
CA LEU A 67 7.49 5.50 -9.36
C LEU A 67 6.08 5.29 -9.93
N CYS A 68 5.28 6.35 -9.98
CA CYS A 68 3.94 6.30 -10.55
C CYS A 68 3.95 5.96 -12.04
N GLU A 69 4.86 6.55 -12.82
CA GLU A 69 4.98 6.23 -14.25
C GLU A 69 5.47 4.80 -14.50
N ILE A 70 6.36 4.30 -13.64
CA ILE A 70 6.82 2.91 -13.70
C ILE A 70 5.67 1.96 -13.36
N ALA A 71 4.94 2.24 -12.27
CA ALA A 71 3.81 1.42 -11.82
C ALA A 71 2.68 1.39 -12.86
N ASP A 72 2.34 2.52 -13.47
CA ASP A 72 1.32 2.60 -14.54
C ASP A 72 1.73 1.78 -15.77
N LYS A 73 2.97 1.94 -16.25
CA LYS A 73 3.48 1.20 -17.41
C LYS A 73 3.54 -0.31 -17.14
N LEU A 74 4.03 -0.71 -15.96
CA LEU A 74 4.10 -2.11 -15.57
C LEU A 74 2.71 -2.73 -15.48
N SER A 75 1.78 -2.05 -14.82
CA SER A 75 0.40 -2.50 -14.65
C SER A 75 -0.32 -2.63 -15.99
N TYR A 76 -0.07 -1.70 -16.92
CA TYR A 76 -0.60 -1.77 -18.27
C TYR A 76 0.02 -2.90 -19.10
N ALA A 77 1.34 -3.12 -18.98
CA ALA A 77 2.04 -4.20 -19.67
C ALA A 77 1.53 -5.57 -19.21
N VAL A 78 1.40 -5.79 -17.90
CA VAL A 78 0.84 -7.02 -17.34
C VAL A 78 -0.60 -7.21 -17.81
N TYR A 79 -1.44 -6.18 -17.76
CA TYR A 79 -2.81 -6.26 -18.25
C TYR A 79 -2.88 -6.66 -19.73
N LYS A 80 -2.04 -6.08 -20.59
CA LYS A 80 -2.00 -6.47 -22.01
C LYS A 80 -1.54 -7.90 -22.24
N ALA A 81 -0.64 -8.40 -21.40
CA ALA A 81 -0.13 -9.76 -21.50
C ALA A 81 -1.15 -10.80 -21.00
N THR A 82 -1.96 -10.47 -20.00
CA THR A 82 -2.87 -11.42 -19.33
C THR A 82 -4.34 -11.27 -19.72
N LYS A 83 -4.73 -10.19 -20.40
CA LYS A 83 -6.13 -9.95 -20.77
C LYS A 83 -6.71 -11.06 -21.65
N SER A 84 -7.94 -11.42 -21.37
CA SER A 84 -8.76 -12.34 -22.16
C SER A 84 -9.51 -11.61 -23.27
N LYS A 85 -10.22 -12.36 -24.12
CA LYS A 85 -11.10 -11.80 -25.16
C LYS A 85 -12.33 -11.07 -24.59
N ALA A 86 -12.72 -11.39 -23.35
CA ALA A 86 -13.85 -10.76 -22.67
C ALA A 86 -13.46 -9.43 -22.01
N ASP A 87 -12.16 -9.17 -21.86
CA ASP A 87 -11.67 -7.98 -21.17
C ASP A 87 -11.76 -6.72 -22.06
N PRO A 88 -12.22 -5.59 -21.50
CA PRO A 88 -12.37 -4.34 -22.25
C PRO A 88 -11.02 -3.80 -22.72
N ARG A 89 -11.01 -3.06 -23.84
CA ARG A 89 -9.82 -2.30 -24.23
C ARG A 89 -9.63 -1.16 -23.23
N ARG A 90 -8.46 -1.11 -22.60
CA ARG A 90 -8.05 -0.05 -21.67
C ARG A 90 -6.88 0.75 -22.23
N THR A 91 -6.79 2.01 -21.82
CA THR A 91 -5.67 2.91 -22.08
C THR A 91 -5.11 3.40 -20.74
N GLY A 92 -4.11 2.69 -20.21
CA GLY A 92 -3.51 2.96 -18.88
C GLY A 92 -3.55 1.75 -17.96
N GLY A 93 -2.67 1.74 -16.96
CA GLY A 93 -2.50 0.68 -15.96
C GLY A 93 -3.30 0.90 -14.68
N HIS A 94 -3.95 2.05 -14.52
CA HIS A 94 -4.72 2.35 -13.31
C HIS A 94 -5.76 1.26 -13.01
N ARG A 95 -5.74 0.74 -11.78
CA ARG A 95 -6.64 -0.32 -11.30
C ARG A 95 -6.50 -1.65 -12.04
N THR A 96 -5.30 -1.97 -12.52
CA THR A 96 -5.00 -3.33 -12.99
C THR A 96 -4.15 -4.06 -11.95
N LEU A 97 -2.84 -4.22 -12.18
CA LEU A 97 -1.96 -5.03 -11.34
C LEU A 97 -1.92 -4.58 -9.88
N THR A 98 -1.74 -3.28 -9.64
CA THR A 98 -1.66 -2.66 -8.30
C THR A 98 -2.89 -2.94 -7.43
N HIS A 99 -4.04 -3.16 -8.04
CA HIS A 99 -5.32 -3.40 -7.40
C HIS A 99 -5.67 -4.89 -7.31
N THR A 100 -4.67 -5.78 -7.43
CA THR A 100 -4.84 -7.22 -7.24
C THR A 100 -4.33 -7.66 -5.86
N TRP A 101 -4.91 -8.75 -5.33
CA TRP A 101 -4.39 -9.40 -4.13
C TRP A 101 -2.93 -9.84 -4.31
N PHE A 102 -2.54 -10.21 -5.54
CA PHE A 102 -1.17 -10.62 -5.86
C PHE A 102 -0.17 -9.49 -5.61
N PHE A 103 -0.49 -8.28 -6.05
CA PHE A 103 0.34 -7.11 -5.75
C PHE A 103 0.42 -6.82 -4.24
N ALA A 104 -0.69 -6.95 -3.52
CA ALA A 104 -0.70 -6.78 -2.07
C ALA A 104 0.24 -7.79 -1.37
N VAL A 105 0.20 -9.06 -1.76
CA VAL A 105 1.10 -10.10 -1.25
C VAL A 105 2.55 -9.80 -1.60
N LEU A 106 2.84 -9.38 -2.84
CA LEU A 106 4.19 -9.01 -3.25
C LEU A 106 4.75 -7.85 -2.44
N MET A 107 3.94 -6.80 -2.19
CA MET A 107 4.36 -5.66 -1.38
C MET A 107 4.63 -6.06 0.08
N GLY A 108 3.74 -6.87 0.67
CA GLY A 108 3.93 -7.40 2.02
C GLY A 108 5.17 -8.28 2.15
N ALA A 109 5.37 -9.22 1.21
CA ALA A 109 6.55 -10.07 1.15
C ALA A 109 7.83 -9.26 0.93
N GLY A 110 7.80 -8.27 0.03
CA GLY A 110 8.92 -7.38 -0.26
C GLY A 110 9.34 -6.55 0.96
N CYS A 111 8.37 -5.94 1.66
CA CYS A 111 8.65 -5.21 2.91
C CYS A 111 9.20 -6.14 3.99
N SER A 112 8.66 -7.36 4.11
CA SER A 112 9.13 -8.35 5.09
C SER A 112 10.57 -8.80 4.78
N PHE A 113 10.87 -9.11 3.52
CA PHE A 113 12.21 -9.47 3.06
C PHE A 113 13.21 -8.34 3.31
N ALA A 114 12.84 -7.10 2.97
CA ALA A 114 13.67 -5.93 3.22
C ALA A 114 13.94 -5.72 4.72
N ALA A 115 12.93 -5.88 5.58
CA ALA A 115 13.09 -5.78 7.03
C ALA A 115 14.04 -6.85 7.60
N ILE A 116 13.92 -8.10 7.12
CA ILE A 116 14.76 -9.22 7.57
C ILE A 116 16.22 -9.02 7.12
N THR A 117 16.44 -8.62 5.87
CA THR A 117 17.79 -8.54 5.28
C THR A 117 18.50 -7.21 5.56
N GLY A 118 17.78 -6.09 5.61
CA GLY A 118 18.32 -4.75 5.85
C GLY A 118 18.30 -4.33 7.33
N GLY A 119 17.72 -5.14 8.21
CA GLY A 119 17.67 -4.91 9.65
C GLY A 119 17.06 -3.57 10.02
N ARG A 120 17.63 -2.91 11.04
CA ARG A 120 17.09 -1.65 11.61
C ARG A 120 16.86 -0.56 10.56
N TRP A 121 17.79 -0.39 9.63
CA TRP A 121 17.71 0.70 8.65
C TRP A 121 16.57 0.51 7.64
N ALA A 122 16.34 -0.73 7.20
CA ALA A 122 15.19 -1.05 6.36
C ALA A 122 13.87 -0.83 7.11
N VAL A 123 13.78 -1.28 8.37
CA VAL A 123 12.58 -1.07 9.20
C VAL A 123 12.27 0.41 9.38
N LEU A 124 13.28 1.24 9.67
CA LEU A 124 13.10 2.68 9.81
C LEU A 124 12.64 3.34 8.51
N ALA A 125 13.19 2.92 7.36
CA ALA A 125 12.76 3.43 6.06
C ALA A 125 11.31 3.05 5.73
N ILE A 126 10.94 1.78 5.96
CA ILE A 126 9.56 1.30 5.77
C ILE A 126 8.61 2.08 6.67
N LEU A 127 8.95 2.22 7.95
CA LEU A 127 8.16 2.97 8.91
C LEU A 127 7.99 4.43 8.47
N PHE A 128 9.07 5.10 8.09
CA PHE A 128 9.04 6.49 7.63
C PHE A 128 8.11 6.66 6.43
N VAL A 129 8.26 5.82 5.39
CA VAL A 129 7.44 5.91 4.19
C VAL A 129 5.96 5.71 4.52
N HIS A 130 5.62 4.68 5.29
CA HIS A 130 4.22 4.42 5.63
C HIS A 130 3.62 5.49 6.53
N LEU A 131 4.41 6.10 7.44
CA LEU A 131 3.93 7.19 8.28
C LEU A 131 3.64 8.46 7.49
N VAL A 132 4.52 8.83 6.54
CA VAL A 132 4.27 9.97 5.64
C VAL A 132 2.96 9.73 4.86
N LEU A 133 2.80 8.53 4.31
CA LEU A 133 1.58 8.17 3.58
C LEU A 133 0.34 8.12 4.47
N ALA A 134 0.45 7.67 5.71
CA ALA A 134 -0.66 7.66 6.66
C ALA A 134 -1.08 9.09 7.03
N VAL A 135 -0.13 10.00 7.24
CA VAL A 135 -0.41 11.42 7.51
C VAL A 135 -1.12 12.06 6.32
N GLU A 136 -0.57 11.91 5.12
CA GLU A 136 -1.16 12.43 3.87
C GLU A 136 -2.50 11.76 3.53
N GLY A 137 -2.72 10.53 3.98
CA GLY A 137 -3.95 9.79 3.77
C GLY A 137 -5.05 10.16 4.76
N LEU A 138 -4.73 10.27 6.04
CA LEU A 138 -5.70 10.46 7.12
C LEU A 138 -6.04 11.93 7.40
N LEU A 139 -5.10 12.85 7.19
CA LEU A 139 -5.21 14.25 7.64
C LEU A 139 -5.46 15.26 6.51
N TRP A 140 -5.72 14.79 5.29
CA TRP A 140 -5.81 15.58 4.06
C TRP A 140 -7.11 15.30 3.30
#